data_AF-B1T4Q9-F1
#
_entry.id   AF-B1T4Q9-F1
#
_cell.length_a   1.000
_cell.length_b   1.000
_cell.length_c   1.000
_cell.angle_alpha   90.00
_cell.angle_beta   90.00
_cell.angle_gamma   90.00
#
_symmetry.space_group_name_H-M   'P 1'
#
loop_
_entity.id
_entity.type
_entity.pdbx_description
1 polymer ?
#
loop_
_entity_poly.entity_id
_entity_poly.type
_entity_poly.pdbx_seq_one_letter_code
_entity_poly.pdbx_strand_id
1 'polypeptide(L)'
;MRPVASSSPQRSAAPLKAPRFPILTVDERKLTPALGYLFNRKWLDPWESLVSILWKFEKANALPGHVVARLLGPDVDPYEGVVPQLGIIDVDRLHESLRVPAETLRAALLPAIPRRRYSGVFRFCRRCVAHGYHTVLHQMESNVLCPAHGLNRPTGEGVSAFTLRKQQWCALKRNYVAAIFT
;
A
#
# COMPACT_ATOMS: atom_id res chain seq x y z
N MET A 1 -3.72 22.37 67.81
CA MET A 1 -2.79 22.20 66.68
C MET A 1 -3.48 22.69 65.41
N ARG A 2 -2.93 23.70 64.73
CA ARG A 2 -3.43 24.23 63.45
C ARG A 2 -2.59 23.64 62.32
N PRO A 3 -3.16 23.11 61.22
CA PRO A 3 -2.39 22.84 60.02
C PRO A 3 -2.26 24.11 59.19
N VAL A 4 -1.03 24.34 58.74
CA VAL A 4 -0.56 25.49 57.95
C VAL A 4 -1.07 25.38 56.52
N ALA A 5 -1.50 26.52 55.96
CA ALA A 5 -1.79 26.68 54.55
C ALA A 5 -0.52 26.44 53.71
N SER A 6 -0.53 25.43 52.84
CA SER A 6 0.48 25.27 51.80
C SER A 6 -0.12 25.69 50.46
N SER A 7 0.16 26.94 50.11
CA SER A 7 -0.08 27.54 48.81
C SER A 7 0.73 26.81 47.73
N SER A 8 0.06 26.35 46.67
CA SER A 8 0.73 25.81 45.49
C SER A 8 1.58 26.90 44.82
N PRO A 9 2.84 26.63 44.42
CA PRO A 9 3.55 27.54 43.56
C PRO A 9 2.95 27.47 42.15
N GLN A 10 2.37 28.59 41.72
CA GLN A 10 1.96 28.84 40.35
C GLN A 10 3.20 28.74 39.47
N ARG A 11 3.40 27.58 38.82
CA ARG A 11 4.54 27.35 37.94
C ARG A 11 4.29 28.17 36.67
N SER A 12 4.84 29.38 36.66
CA SER A 12 4.91 30.23 35.46
C SER A 12 5.46 29.37 34.32
N ALA A 13 4.60 29.05 33.35
CA ALA A 13 5.00 28.37 32.13
C ALA A 13 5.85 29.36 31.33
N ALA A 14 7.15 29.37 31.58
CA ALA A 14 8.10 30.01 30.69
C ALA A 14 7.91 29.40 29.28
N PRO A 15 7.83 30.21 28.21
CA PRO A 15 7.76 29.68 26.86
C PRO A 15 9.02 28.84 26.64
N LEU A 16 8.85 27.53 26.39
CA LEU A 16 9.96 26.65 26.07
C LEU A 16 10.64 27.21 24.82
N LYS A 17 11.87 27.71 25.01
CA LYS A 17 12.73 28.20 23.95
C LYS A 17 12.81 27.13 22.87
N ALA A 18 12.41 27.48 21.65
CA ALA A 18 12.42 26.57 20.51
C ALA A 18 13.80 25.89 20.41
N PRO A 19 13.87 24.57 20.19
CA PRO A 19 15.13 23.85 20.15
C PRO A 19 16.09 24.51 19.15
N ARG A 20 17.33 24.74 19.62
CA ARG A 20 18.41 25.48 18.94
C ARG A 20 18.96 24.79 17.68
N PHE A 21 18.41 23.64 17.33
CA PHE A 21 18.70 22.91 16.11
C PHE A 21 17.39 22.85 15.33
N PRO A 22 17.30 23.51 14.16
CA PRO A 22 16.15 23.31 13.30
C PRO A 22 16.11 21.82 12.96
N ILE A 23 15.13 21.10 13.50
CA ILE A 23 14.79 19.78 12.97
C ILE A 23 14.36 20.08 11.54
N LEU A 24 15.24 19.79 10.59
CA LEU A 24 14.94 19.88 9.17
C LEU A 24 13.76 18.94 8.93
N THR A 25 12.55 19.48 8.90
CA THR A 25 11.38 18.74 8.47
C THR A 25 11.60 18.48 6.99
N VAL A 26 12.06 17.28 6.66
CA VAL A 26 12.19 16.84 5.29
C VAL A 26 10.80 16.91 4.67
N ASP A 27 10.62 17.85 3.76
CA ASP A 27 9.39 17.96 3.00
C ASP A 27 9.42 16.86 1.93
N GLU A 28 8.89 15.69 2.29
CA GLU A 28 8.73 14.54 1.38
C GLU A 28 7.98 14.93 0.10
N ARG A 29 7.15 16.00 0.12
CA ARG A 29 6.45 16.51 -1.07
C ARG A 29 7.38 17.26 -2.02
N LYS A 30 8.51 17.80 -1.54
CA LYS A 30 9.60 18.34 -2.38
C LYS A 30 10.59 17.26 -2.82
N LEU A 31 10.53 16.08 -2.20
CA LEU A 31 11.22 14.86 -2.65
C LEU A 31 10.37 14.02 -3.62
N THR A 32 9.12 14.41 -3.90
CA THR A 32 8.36 13.90 -5.05
C THR A 32 9.22 14.12 -6.30
N PRO A 33 9.56 13.07 -7.05
CA PRO A 33 10.90 12.98 -7.60
C PRO A 33 11.08 13.89 -8.81
N ALA A 34 11.89 14.92 -8.62
CA ALA A 34 12.69 15.51 -9.69
C ALA A 34 13.70 14.50 -10.30
N LEU A 35 13.75 13.25 -9.79
CA LEU A 35 14.63 12.15 -10.19
C LEU A 35 13.94 10.96 -10.90
N GLY A 36 12.64 11.05 -11.23
CA GLY A 36 11.93 10.10 -12.09
C GLY A 36 11.88 8.65 -11.57
N TYR A 37 10.81 8.27 -10.87
CA TYR A 37 10.60 6.85 -10.53
C TYR A 37 10.58 5.99 -11.79
N LEU A 38 11.32 4.88 -11.76
CA LEU A 38 11.42 3.95 -12.87
C LEU A 38 10.35 2.87 -12.71
N PHE A 39 9.46 2.80 -13.70
CA PHE A 39 8.52 1.70 -13.82
C PHE A 39 8.39 1.28 -15.28
N ASN A 40 8.83 0.07 -15.59
CA ASN A 40 8.78 -0.44 -16.95
C ASN A 40 7.50 -1.27 -17.14
N ARG A 41 6.69 -0.91 -18.12
CA ARG A 41 5.49 -1.67 -18.51
C ARG A 41 5.81 -3.14 -18.85
N LYS A 42 7.02 -3.45 -19.31
CA LYS A 42 7.45 -4.83 -19.60
C LYS A 42 7.47 -5.74 -18.37
N TRP A 43 7.45 -5.17 -17.17
CA TRP A 43 7.36 -5.93 -15.93
C TRP A 43 5.93 -6.34 -15.57
N LEU A 44 4.92 -5.88 -16.31
CA LEU A 44 3.53 -6.19 -16.04
C LEU A 44 3.09 -7.46 -16.77
N ASP A 45 2.66 -8.43 -16.00
CA ASP A 45 1.97 -9.61 -16.48
C ASP A 45 0.49 -9.30 -16.78
N PRO A 46 -0.16 -10.05 -17.68
CA PRO A 46 -1.59 -9.89 -17.93
C PRO A 46 -2.43 -10.08 -16.67
N TRP A 47 -3.49 -9.27 -16.54
CA TRP A 47 -4.48 -9.37 -15.46
C TRP A 47 -3.92 -9.17 -14.05
N GLU A 48 -2.74 -8.56 -13.94
CA GLU A 48 -2.21 -8.15 -12.65
C GLU A 48 -3.16 -7.23 -11.91
N SER A 49 -3.18 -7.39 -10.59
CA SER A 49 -3.89 -6.51 -9.68
C SER A 49 -3.07 -5.27 -9.37
N LEU A 50 -3.73 -4.22 -8.92
CA LEU A 50 -3.04 -3.01 -8.47
C LEU A 50 -2.06 -3.29 -7.33
N VAL A 51 -2.33 -4.30 -6.50
CA VAL A 51 -1.43 -4.73 -5.42
C VAL A 51 -0.06 -5.16 -5.96
N SER A 52 -0.02 -6.01 -7.00
CA SER A 52 1.25 -6.48 -7.57
C SER A 52 1.98 -5.37 -8.31
N ILE A 53 1.24 -4.52 -9.04
CA ILE A 53 1.81 -3.36 -9.74
C ILE A 53 2.53 -2.43 -8.75
N LEU A 54 1.83 -2.01 -7.68
CA LEU A 54 2.40 -1.11 -6.68
C LEU A 54 3.54 -1.75 -5.90
N TRP A 55 3.48 -3.07 -5.69
CA TRP A 55 4.58 -3.80 -5.06
C TRP A 55 5.83 -3.83 -5.96
N LYS A 56 5.68 -4.12 -7.26
CA LYS A 56 6.79 -4.04 -8.23
C LYS A 56 7.37 -2.62 -8.27
N PHE A 57 6.50 -1.60 -8.23
CA PHE A 57 6.89 -0.20 -8.18
C PHE A 57 7.69 0.16 -6.91
N GLU A 58 7.22 -0.26 -5.73
CA GLU A 58 7.93 -0.09 -4.45
C GLU A 58 9.34 -0.66 -4.55
N LYS A 59 9.44 -1.90 -5.05
CA LYS A 59 10.69 -2.65 -5.08
C LYS A 59 11.68 -2.09 -6.08
N ALA A 60 11.23 -1.74 -7.28
CA ALA A 60 12.08 -1.14 -8.31
C ALA A 60 12.69 0.20 -7.87
N ASN A 61 11.97 0.95 -7.03
CA ASN A 61 12.37 2.30 -6.59
C ASN A 61 12.85 2.34 -5.13
N ALA A 62 12.99 1.19 -4.48
CA ALA A 62 13.34 1.06 -3.05
C ALA A 62 12.52 1.99 -2.12
N LEU A 63 11.23 2.19 -2.44
CA LEU A 63 10.39 3.15 -1.74
C LEU A 63 9.85 2.60 -0.43
N PRO A 64 9.62 3.46 0.58
CA PRO A 64 8.85 3.06 1.73
C PRO A 64 7.36 2.98 1.36
N GLY A 65 6.65 1.96 1.86
CA GLY A 65 5.24 1.73 1.50
C GLY A 65 4.29 2.90 1.76
N HIS A 66 4.60 3.82 2.69
CA HIS A 66 3.78 5.01 2.90
C HIS A 66 3.87 6.01 1.73
N VAL A 67 5.01 6.09 1.04
CA VAL A 67 5.13 6.90 -0.20
C VAL A 67 4.26 6.31 -1.29
N VAL A 68 4.21 4.98 -1.40
CA VAL A 68 3.36 4.33 -2.40
C VAL A 68 1.87 4.45 -2.07
N ALA A 69 1.49 4.38 -0.79
CA ALA A 69 0.10 4.63 -0.37
C ALA A 69 -0.39 6.02 -0.81
N ARG A 70 0.47 7.04 -0.74
CA ARG A 70 0.15 8.40 -1.20
C ARG A 70 -0.08 8.49 -2.72
N LEU A 71 0.34 7.51 -3.52
CA LEU A 71 -0.02 7.44 -4.96
C LEU A 71 -1.51 7.15 -5.17
N LEU A 72 -2.17 6.57 -4.17
CA LEU A 72 -3.59 6.21 -4.24
C LEU A 72 -4.51 7.39 -3.94
N GLY A 73 -4.04 8.35 -3.13
CA GLY A 73 -4.72 9.60 -2.86
C GLY A 73 -3.95 10.41 -1.81
N PRO A 74 -4.14 11.75 -1.76
CA PRO A 74 -3.56 12.57 -0.69
C PRO A 74 -4.16 12.23 0.69
N ASP A 75 -5.42 11.77 0.72
CA ASP A 75 -6.17 11.47 1.94
C ASP A 75 -6.13 9.99 2.33
N VAL A 76 -5.36 9.17 1.61
CA VAL A 76 -5.23 7.74 1.93
C VAL A 76 -4.30 7.59 3.12
N ASP A 77 -4.83 7.13 4.25
CA ASP A 77 -4.04 6.73 5.40
C ASP A 77 -3.22 5.46 5.04
N PRO A 78 -1.87 5.49 5.10
CA PRO A 78 -1.02 4.32 4.81
C PRO A 78 -1.22 3.11 5.74
N TYR A 79 -1.81 3.31 6.92
CA TYR A 79 -2.05 2.32 7.96
C TYR A 79 -3.47 1.77 7.94
N GLU A 80 -4.47 2.53 7.48
CA GLU A 80 -5.82 2.01 7.21
C GLU A 80 -5.93 1.40 5.81
N GLY A 81 -5.21 1.99 4.84
CA GLY A 81 -5.19 1.60 3.44
C GLY A 81 -6.53 1.77 2.74
N VAL A 82 -6.56 1.41 1.47
CA VAL A 82 -7.74 1.58 0.63
C VAL A 82 -8.01 0.32 -0.18
N VAL A 83 -9.29 -0.01 -0.36
CA VAL A 83 -9.70 -1.13 -1.23
C VAL A 83 -9.37 -0.76 -2.67
N PRO A 84 -8.61 -1.58 -3.42
CA PRO A 84 -8.26 -1.27 -4.80
C PRO A 84 -9.46 -1.53 -5.73
N GLN A 85 -10.47 -0.67 -5.67
CA GLN A 85 -11.72 -0.76 -6.42
C GLN A 85 -11.90 0.43 -7.36
N LEU A 86 -12.51 0.19 -8.52
CA LEU A 86 -12.92 1.24 -9.45
C LEU A 86 -13.90 2.22 -8.78
N GLY A 87 -13.68 3.51 -8.97
CA GLY A 87 -14.47 4.60 -8.37
C GLY A 87 -13.98 5.03 -6.98
N ILE A 88 -13.15 4.23 -6.31
CA ILE A 88 -12.46 4.63 -5.07
C ILE A 88 -11.06 5.16 -5.40
N ILE A 89 -10.38 4.51 -6.33
CA ILE A 89 -9.02 4.86 -6.76
C ILE A 89 -9.07 5.76 -7.99
N ASP A 90 -8.36 6.88 -7.93
CA ASP A 90 -8.13 7.77 -9.07
C ASP A 90 -7.13 7.12 -10.05
N VAL A 91 -7.66 6.66 -11.18
CA VAL A 91 -6.88 5.98 -12.22
C VAL A 91 -5.98 6.95 -12.98
N ASP A 92 -6.43 8.19 -13.21
CA ASP A 92 -5.69 9.16 -14.00
C ASP A 92 -4.45 9.62 -13.24
N ARG A 93 -4.60 9.87 -11.93
CA ARG A 93 -3.46 10.14 -11.04
C ARG A 93 -2.46 8.99 -10.96
N LEU A 94 -2.95 7.74 -10.90
CA LEU A 94 -2.08 6.57 -10.95
C LEU A 94 -1.37 6.43 -12.30
N HIS A 95 -2.07 6.72 -13.40
CA HIS A 95 -1.49 6.71 -14.75
C HIS A 95 -0.34 7.71 -14.85
N GLU A 96 -0.52 8.94 -14.37
CA GLU A 96 0.52 9.97 -14.37
C GLU A 96 1.74 9.56 -13.54
N SER A 97 1.49 8.92 -12.38
CA SER A 97 2.53 8.54 -11.42
C SER A 97 3.32 7.30 -11.87
N LEU A 98 2.64 6.27 -12.40
CA LEU A 98 3.24 4.99 -12.76
C LEU A 98 3.62 4.90 -14.25
N ARG A 99 3.10 5.80 -15.09
CA ARG A 99 3.22 5.76 -16.55
C ARG A 99 2.72 4.44 -17.17
N VAL A 100 1.73 3.81 -16.53
CA VAL A 100 1.06 2.58 -16.98
C VAL A 100 -0.24 2.95 -17.68
N PRO A 101 -0.62 2.34 -18.82
CA PRO A 101 -1.87 2.65 -19.50
C PRO A 101 -3.09 2.56 -18.58
N ALA A 102 -3.99 3.54 -18.67
CA ALA A 102 -5.20 3.60 -17.84
C ALA A 102 -6.06 2.34 -17.97
N GLU A 103 -6.12 1.71 -19.15
CA GLU A 103 -6.82 0.44 -19.36
C GLU A 103 -6.25 -0.71 -18.53
N THR A 104 -4.92 -0.81 -18.45
CA THR A 104 -4.24 -1.80 -17.60
C THR A 104 -4.55 -1.54 -16.14
N LEU A 105 -4.54 -0.28 -15.69
CA LEU A 105 -4.90 0.08 -14.32
C LEU A 105 -6.36 -0.22 -14.00
N ARG A 106 -7.29 0.01 -14.93
CA ARG A 106 -8.71 -0.34 -14.76
C ARG A 106 -8.90 -1.84 -14.62
N ALA A 107 -8.20 -2.64 -15.42
CA ALA A 107 -8.23 -4.10 -15.33
C ALA A 107 -7.59 -4.63 -14.02
N ALA A 108 -6.68 -3.86 -13.45
CA ALA A 108 -5.97 -4.18 -12.21
C ALA A 108 -6.78 -3.87 -10.94
N LEU A 109 -7.89 -3.15 -11.06
CA LEU A 109 -8.79 -2.79 -9.97
C LEU A 109 -9.96 -3.77 -9.87
N LEU A 110 -10.52 -3.90 -8.67
CA LEU A 110 -11.78 -4.59 -8.48
C LEU A 110 -12.91 -3.82 -9.16
N PRO A 111 -13.69 -4.44 -10.05
CA PRO A 111 -14.82 -3.76 -10.67
C PRO A 111 -15.96 -3.62 -9.66
N ALA A 112 -16.63 -2.47 -9.71
CA ALA A 112 -17.81 -2.17 -8.89
C ALA A 112 -19.07 -2.85 -9.45
N ILE A 113 -19.04 -4.18 -9.61
CA ILE A 113 -20.17 -4.96 -10.16
C ILE A 113 -20.94 -5.62 -8.99
N PRO A 114 -22.22 -5.27 -8.77
CA PRO A 114 -23.02 -5.78 -7.63
C PRO A 114 -23.12 -7.31 -7.54
N ARG A 115 -23.02 -8.00 -8.68
CA ARG A 115 -23.14 -9.48 -8.75
C ARG A 115 -21.85 -10.22 -8.41
N ARG A 116 -20.70 -9.56 -8.34
CA ARG A 116 -19.43 -10.21 -8.01
C ARG A 116 -19.09 -9.94 -6.55
N ARG A 117 -19.00 -11.02 -5.77
CA ARG A 117 -18.52 -10.93 -4.39
C ARG A 117 -17.00 -11.08 -4.35
N TYR A 118 -16.37 -10.08 -3.75
CA TYR A 118 -14.94 -10.04 -3.48
C TYR A 118 -14.71 -10.26 -2.00
N SER A 119 -13.69 -11.06 -1.69
CA SER A 119 -13.32 -11.33 -0.32
C SER A 119 -12.78 -10.06 0.32
N GLY A 120 -13.28 -9.77 1.53
CA GLY A 120 -12.75 -8.69 2.36
C GLY A 120 -11.37 -8.97 2.93
N VAL A 121 -10.81 -10.18 2.76
CA VAL A 121 -9.45 -10.55 3.19
C VAL A 121 -8.54 -10.76 1.99
N PHE A 122 -7.25 -10.44 2.14
CA PHE A 122 -6.28 -10.61 1.05
C PHE A 122 -5.98 -12.08 0.77
N ARG A 123 -6.64 -12.62 -0.26
CA ARG A 123 -6.40 -13.99 -0.73
C ARG A 123 -5.23 -14.03 -1.72
N PHE A 124 -4.30 -14.97 -1.57
CA PHE A 124 -3.16 -15.10 -2.49
C PHE A 124 -2.74 -16.56 -2.68
N CYS A 125 -1.93 -16.81 -3.70
CA CYS A 125 -1.20 -18.07 -3.88
C CYS A 125 0.27 -17.84 -3.57
N ARG A 126 0.87 -18.69 -2.72
CA ARG A 126 2.30 -18.60 -2.38
C ARG A 126 3.19 -18.67 -3.62
N ARG A 127 2.86 -19.52 -4.60
CA ARG A 127 3.60 -19.61 -5.86
C ARG A 127 3.49 -18.34 -6.67
N CYS A 128 2.30 -17.76 -6.86
CA CYS A 128 2.15 -16.48 -7.58
C CYS A 128 2.94 -15.36 -6.92
N VAL A 129 2.80 -15.22 -5.60
CA VAL A 129 3.53 -14.22 -4.81
C VAL A 129 5.05 -14.43 -4.87
N ALA A 130 5.50 -15.69 -4.88
CA ALA A 130 6.90 -16.05 -5.10
C ALA A 130 7.39 -15.79 -6.54
N HIS A 131 6.52 -15.37 -7.45
CA HIS A 131 6.87 -14.77 -8.75
C HIS A 131 6.57 -13.26 -8.83
N GLY A 132 6.14 -12.62 -7.73
CA GLY A 132 5.82 -11.19 -7.72
C GLY A 132 4.48 -10.88 -8.40
N TYR A 133 3.65 -11.91 -8.61
CA TYR A 133 2.39 -11.83 -9.34
C TYR A 133 1.19 -11.97 -8.41
N HIS A 134 0.17 -11.16 -8.63
CA HIS A 134 -1.15 -11.33 -8.03
C HIS A 134 -2.21 -10.75 -8.98
N THR A 135 -3.22 -11.53 -9.34
CA THR A 135 -4.38 -11.07 -10.13
C THR A 135 -5.60 -10.75 -9.26
N VAL A 136 -6.46 -9.83 -9.70
CA VAL A 136 -7.77 -9.52 -9.10
C VAL A 136 -8.66 -10.77 -8.93
N LEU A 137 -8.47 -11.79 -9.76
CA LEU A 137 -9.21 -13.06 -9.68
C LEU A 137 -8.96 -13.82 -8.37
N HIS A 138 -7.84 -13.58 -7.70
CA HIS A 138 -7.60 -14.15 -6.37
C HIS A 138 -8.63 -13.65 -5.34
N GLN A 139 -9.14 -12.43 -5.49
CA GLN A 139 -10.08 -11.86 -4.54
C GLN A 139 -11.53 -12.30 -4.76
N MET A 140 -11.87 -12.92 -5.90
CA MET A 140 -13.22 -13.41 -6.13
C MET A 140 -13.56 -14.56 -5.19
N GLU A 141 -14.68 -14.45 -4.46
CA GLU A 141 -15.14 -15.49 -3.55
C GLU A 141 -15.46 -16.80 -4.27
N SER A 142 -16.03 -16.71 -5.48
CA SER A 142 -16.35 -17.85 -6.33
C SER A 142 -15.13 -18.69 -6.72
N ASN A 143 -13.95 -18.08 -6.73
CA ASN A 143 -12.72 -18.81 -6.99
C ASN A 143 -12.27 -19.43 -5.66
N VAL A 144 -12.19 -20.76 -5.60
CA VAL A 144 -11.60 -21.50 -4.47
C VAL A 144 -10.12 -21.81 -4.77
N LEU A 145 -9.83 -22.16 -6.01
CA LEU A 145 -8.50 -22.51 -6.50
C LEU A 145 -7.72 -21.28 -6.96
N CYS A 146 -6.39 -21.38 -6.99
CA CYS A 146 -5.56 -20.34 -7.59
C CYS A 146 -5.84 -20.25 -9.11
N PRO A 147 -6.13 -19.05 -9.66
CA PRO A 147 -6.44 -18.88 -11.08
C PRO A 147 -5.25 -19.20 -12.01
N ALA A 148 -4.01 -19.09 -11.52
CA ALA A 148 -2.81 -19.38 -12.31
C ALA A 148 -2.33 -20.84 -12.18
N HIS A 149 -2.58 -21.50 -11.05
CA HIS A 149 -1.99 -22.80 -10.73
C HIS A 149 -2.99 -23.93 -10.53
N GLY A 150 -4.30 -23.65 -10.43
CA GLY A 150 -5.34 -24.66 -10.20
C GLY A 150 -5.28 -25.37 -8.83
N LEU A 151 -4.39 -24.95 -7.93
CA LEU A 151 -4.20 -25.58 -6.63
C LEU A 151 -4.99 -24.87 -5.53
N ASN A 152 -5.29 -25.61 -4.46
CA ASN A 152 -5.82 -25.05 -3.23
C ASN A 152 -4.88 -23.95 -2.71
N ARG A 153 -5.46 -22.80 -2.44
CA ARG A 153 -4.73 -21.69 -1.84
C ARG A 153 -4.50 -22.03 -0.37
N PRO A 154 -3.32 -21.76 0.20
CA PRO A 154 -3.22 -21.70 1.64
C PRO A 154 -4.21 -20.63 2.10
N THR A 155 -5.23 -21.02 2.84
CA THR A 155 -6.07 -20.10 3.62
C THR A 155 -5.14 -19.50 4.66
N GLY A 156 -4.56 -18.34 4.34
CA GLY A 156 -3.88 -17.54 5.34
C GLY A 156 -4.93 -17.01 6.29
N GLU A 157 -5.21 -17.76 7.36
CA GLU A 157 -5.78 -17.18 8.57
C GLU A 157 -4.81 -16.09 9.03
N GLY A 158 -5.23 -14.83 8.98
CA GLY A 158 -4.49 -13.73 9.60
C GLY A 158 -3.84 -12.69 8.70
N VAL A 159 -4.31 -12.44 7.47
CA VAL A 159 -3.94 -11.19 6.78
C VAL A 159 -5.12 -10.22 6.79
N SER A 160 -4.87 -9.03 7.35
CA SER A 160 -5.77 -7.88 7.46
C SER A 160 -6.53 -7.58 6.18
N ALA A 161 -7.66 -6.88 6.32
CA ALA A 161 -8.62 -6.64 5.24
C ALA A 161 -7.94 -6.27 3.90
N PHE A 162 -8.56 -6.60 2.77
CA PHE A 162 -8.08 -6.37 1.40
C PHE A 162 -8.01 -4.86 1.07
N THR A 163 -7.07 -4.21 1.70
CA THR A 163 -6.76 -2.79 1.65
C THR A 163 -5.27 -2.67 1.40
N LEU A 164 -4.87 -1.79 0.49
CA LEU A 164 -3.47 -1.48 0.21
C LEU A 164 -2.81 -0.81 1.43
N ARG A 165 -2.37 -1.63 2.40
CA ARG A 165 -1.74 -1.22 3.67
C ARG A 165 -0.25 -1.61 3.72
N LYS A 166 0.52 -0.81 4.47
CA LYS A 166 1.93 -1.10 4.82
C LYS A 166 2.16 -2.52 5.38
N GLN A 167 1.20 -3.08 6.13
CA GLN A 167 1.35 -4.40 6.76
C GLN A 167 1.23 -5.58 5.78
N GLN A 168 0.39 -5.49 4.74
CA GLN A 168 0.34 -6.52 3.68
C GLN A 168 1.69 -6.61 2.94
N TRP A 169 2.34 -5.46 2.79
CA TRP A 169 3.64 -5.36 2.13
C TRP A 169 4.73 -6.03 2.95
N CYS A 170 4.70 -5.91 4.29
CA CYS A 170 5.62 -6.62 5.17
C CYS A 170 5.39 -8.13 5.22
N ALA A 171 4.13 -8.61 5.15
CA ALA A 171 3.82 -10.04 5.12
C ALA A 171 4.29 -10.71 3.81
N LEU A 172 4.19 -10.00 2.68
CA LEU A 172 4.65 -10.46 1.37
C LEU A 172 6.18 -10.35 1.20
N LYS A 173 6.83 -9.40 1.88
CA LYS A 173 8.29 -9.18 1.86
C LYS A 173 9.12 -10.39 2.33
N ARG A 174 8.59 -11.25 3.21
CA ARG A 174 9.34 -12.42 3.72
C ARG A 174 9.59 -13.51 2.67
N ASN A 175 8.86 -13.51 1.55
CA ASN A 175 8.91 -14.58 0.55
C ASN A 175 9.56 -14.15 -0.78
N TYR A 176 10.25 -13.01 -0.84
CA TYR A 176 10.81 -12.52 -2.11
C TYR A 176 12.12 -11.75 -1.97
N VAL A 177 13.20 -12.40 -2.43
CA VAL A 177 14.47 -11.78 -2.84
C VAL A 177 14.98 -12.59 -4.05
N ALA A 178 14.46 -12.36 -5.26
CA ALA A 178 15.11 -12.85 -6.49
C ALA A 178 14.55 -12.25 -7.80
N ALA A 179 13.25 -12.30 -8.06
CA ALA A 179 12.77 -12.32 -9.46
C ALA A 179 12.32 -10.97 -10.07
N ILE A 180 12.83 -9.82 -9.60
CA ILE A 180 12.60 -8.52 -10.27
C ILE A 180 13.78 -8.12 -11.18
N PHE A 181 14.95 -8.78 -11.08
CA PHE A 181 16.17 -8.39 -11.79
C PHE A 181 16.82 -9.49 -12.65
N THR A 182 16.10 -10.58 -12.94
CA THR A 182 16.52 -11.65 -13.85
C THR A 182 15.61 -11.66 -15.06
#